data_AF-A0A964L9K4-F1
#
_entry.id   AF-A0A964L9K4-F1
#
_cell.length_a   1.000
_cell.length_b   1.000
_cell.length_c   1.000
_cell.angle_alpha   90.00
_cell.angle_beta   90.00
_cell.angle_gamma   90.00
#
_symmetry.space_group_name_H-M   'P 1'
#
loop_
_entity.id
_entity.type
_entity.pdbx_description
1 polymer ?
#
loop_
_entity_poly.entity_id
_entity_poly.type
_entity_poly.pdbx_seq_one_letter_code
_entity_poly.pdbx_strand_id
1 'polypeptide(L)' 'MIRNDEELAGTQERIAYYLELLKQLCMTSRPAEFPLVASGYRAEVEKMHREVLDYLTTHGATATAKAC' A
#
# COMPACT_ATOMS: atom_id res chain seq x y z
N MET A 1 10.66 3.01 1.92
CA MET A 1 10.46 4.02 2.97
C MET A 1 10.20 5.34 2.28
N ILE A 2 8.99 5.87 2.48
CA ILE A 2 8.48 7.12 1.90
C ILE A 2 9.11 8.32 2.63
N ARG A 3 9.52 9.34 1.88
CA ARG A 3 10.28 10.49 2.40
C ARG A 3 9.54 11.83 2.30
N ASN A 4 8.52 11.91 1.46
CA ASN A 4 7.79 13.15 1.19
C ASN A 4 6.37 12.83 0.67
N ASP A 5 5.56 13.87 0.51
CA ASP A 5 4.16 13.74 0.08
C ASP A 5 4.02 13.24 -1.37
N GLU A 6 5.00 13.49 -2.23
CA GLU A 6 5.02 12.99 -3.61
C GLU A 6 5.21 11.46 -3.63
N GLU A 7 6.17 10.95 -2.87
CA GLU A 7 6.39 9.51 -2.68
C GLU A 7 5.22 8.85 -1.94
N LEU A 8 4.54 9.57 -1.04
CA LEU A 8 3.32 9.11 -0.38
C LEU A 8 2.20 8.88 -1.41
N ALA A 9 1.92 9.90 -2.23
CA ALA A 9 0.90 9.82 -3.28
C ALA A 9 1.21 8.68 -4.25
N GLY A 10 2.45 8.58 -4.76
CA GLY A 10 2.85 7.50 -5.64
C GLY A 10 2.75 6.10 -5.00
N THR A 11 3.00 5.98 -3.69
CA THR A 11 2.83 4.71 -2.97
C THR A 11 1.35 4.34 -2.83
N GLN A 12 0.48 5.30 -2.55
CA GLN A 12 -0.97 5.09 -2.49
C GLN A 12 -1.55 4.67 -3.85
N GLU A 13 -1.10 5.29 -4.94
CA GLU A 13 -1.47 4.89 -6.31
C GLU A 13 -1.04 3.46 -6.62
N ARG A 14 0.18 3.08 -6.24
CA ARG A 14 0.68 1.71 -6.39
C ARG A 14 -0.15 0.71 -5.58
N ILE A 15 -0.53 1.04 -4.35
CA ILE A 15 -1.43 0.18 -3.56
C ILE A 15 -2.75 -0.04 -4.31
N ALA A 16 -3.39 1.04 -4.79
CA ALA A 16 -4.65 0.94 -5.53
C ALA A 16 -4.53 0.06 -6.78
N TYR A 17 -3.43 0.21 -7.54
CA TYR A 17 -3.16 -0.62 -8.70
C TYR A 17 -3.01 -2.11 -8.34
N TYR A 18 -2.23 -2.45 -7.31
CA TYR A 18 -2.04 -3.85 -6.90
C TYR A 18 -3.32 -4.48 -6.36
N LEU A 19 -4.16 -3.71 -5.66
CA LEU A 19 -5.46 -4.18 -5.18
C LEU A 19 -6.42 -4.49 -6.34
N GLU A 20 -6.43 -3.68 -7.40
CA GLU A 20 -7.25 -3.98 -8.59
C GLU A 20 -6.74 -5.23 -9.32
N LEU A 21 -5.42 -5.42 -9.44
CA LEU A 21 -4.86 -6.67 -9.98
C LEU A 21 -5.26 -7.88 -9.14
N LEU A 22 -5.19 -7.78 -7.81
CA LEU A 22 -5.57 -8.86 -6.91
C LEU A 22 -7.06 -9.21 -7.04
N LYS A 23 -7.92 -8.21 -7.18
CA LYS A 23 -9.35 -8.38 -7.44
C LYS A 23 -9.60 -9.10 -8.77
N GLN A 24 -8.90 -8.72 -9.84
CA GLN A 24 -8.99 -9.41 -11.13
C GLN A 24 -8.52 -10.86 -11.03
N LEU A 25 -7.42 -11.12 -10.33
CA LEU A 25 -6.91 -12.48 -10.10
C LEU A 25 -7.90 -13.35 -9.33
N CYS A 26 -8.59 -12.78 -8.32
CA CYS A 26 -9.60 -13.48 -7.54
C CYS A 26 -10.76 -13.99 -8.43
N MET A 27 -11.12 -13.21 -9.45
CA MET A 27 -12.22 -13.55 -10.37
C MET A 27 -11.83 -14.55 -11.47
N THR A 28 -10.55 -14.58 -11.85
CA THR A 28 -10.07 -15.30 -13.04
C THR A 28 -9.26 -16.55 -12.72
N SER A 29 -8.69 -16.65 -11.52
CA SER A 29 -7.86 -17.79 -11.11
C SER A 29 -8.70 -18.98 -10.67
N ARG A 30 -8.15 -20.18 -10.83
CA ARG A 30 -8.74 -21.38 -10.21
C ARG A 30 -8.58 -21.28 -8.68
N PRO A 31 -9.59 -21.68 -7.88
CA PRO A 31 -9.53 -21.57 -6.42
C PRO A 31 -8.29 -22.24 -5.79
N ALA A 32 -7.82 -23.37 -6.34
CA ALA A 32 -6.64 -24.07 -5.85
C ALA A 32 -5.31 -23.35 -6.15
N GLU A 33 -5.27 -22.55 -7.22
CA GLU A 33 -4.07 -21.83 -7.68
C GLU A 33 -4.04 -20.40 -7.12
N PHE A 34 -5.20 -19.83 -6.78
CA PHE A 34 -5.35 -18.46 -6.31
C PHE A 34 -4.44 -18.10 -5.12
N PRO A 35 -4.35 -18.90 -4.04
CA PRO A 35 -3.48 -18.55 -2.90
C PRO A 35 -2.00 -18.41 -3.28
N LEU A 36 -1.53 -19.24 -4.22
CA LEU A 36 -0.15 -19.21 -4.69
C LEU A 36 0.12 -17.92 -5.46
N VAL A 37 -0.73 -17.58 -6.43
CA VAL A 37 -0.56 -16.39 -7.28
C VAL A 37 -0.85 -15.08 -6.54
N ALA A 38 -1.76 -15.09 -5.57
CA ALA A 38 -2.14 -13.92 -4.78
C ALA A 38 -1.09 -13.55 -3.71
N SER A 39 -0.29 -14.52 -3.25
CA SER A 39 0.63 -14.35 -2.12
C SER A 39 1.63 -13.19 -2.31
N GLY A 40 2.21 -13.05 -3.50
CA GLY A 40 3.14 -11.98 -3.82
C GLY A 40 2.50 -10.59 -3.81
N TYR A 41 1.32 -10.46 -4.43
CA TYR A 41 0.56 -9.20 -4.42
C TYR A 41 0.17 -8.77 -3.02
N ARG A 42 -0.29 -9.73 -2.20
CA ARG A 42 -0.63 -9.48 -0.80
C ARG A 42 0.57 -8.98 -0.01
N ALA A 43 1.73 -9.64 -0.11
CA ALA A 43 2.93 -9.26 0.61
C ALA A 43 3.41 -7.84 0.25
N GLU A 44 3.39 -7.48 -1.03
CA GLU A 44 3.77 -6.14 -1.47
C GLU A 44 2.79 -5.06 -0.99
N VAL A 45 1.48 -5.33 -1.04
CA VAL A 45 0.46 -4.40 -0.51
C VAL A 45 0.61 -4.20 0.99
N GLU A 46 0.81 -5.27 1.76
CA GLU A 46 1.03 -5.20 3.21
C GLU A 46 2.30 -4.37 3.55
N LYS A 47 3.37 -4.55 2.80
CA LYS A 47 4.60 -3.76 2.93
C LYS A 47 4.36 -2.28 2.63
N MET A 48 3.73 -1.96 1.50
CA MET A 48 3.47 -0.56 1.12
C MET A 48 2.53 0.13 2.11
N HIS A 49 1.49 -0.55 2.61
CA HIS A 49 0.63 -0.02 3.67
C HIS A 49 1.41 0.29 4.95
N ARG A 50 2.36 -0.57 5.35
CA ARG A 50 3.23 -0.28 6.48
C ARG A 50 4.05 0.98 6.26
N GLU A 51 4.65 1.14 5.07
CA GLU A 51 5.43 2.34 4.75
C GLU A 51 4.57 3.63 4.77
N VAL A 52 3.33 3.56 4.28
CA VAL A 52 2.36 4.67 4.33
C VAL A 52 2.02 5.02 5.79
N LEU A 53 1.72 4.02 6.62
CA LEU A 53 1.40 4.23 8.02
C LEU A 53 2.60 4.84 8.77
N ASP A 54 3.79 4.27 8.60
CA ASP A 54 5.03 4.76 9.21
C ASP A 54 5.28 6.23 8.84
N TYR A 55 5.07 6.61 7.57
CA TYR A 55 5.19 7.99 7.13
C TYR A 55 4.19 8.91 7.83
N LEU A 56 2.90 8.58 7.75
CA LEU A 56 1.81 9.40 8.28
C LEU A 56 1.89 9.57 9.81
N THR A 57 2.31 8.55 10.54
CA THR A 57 2.42 8.62 12.01
C THR A 57 3.70 9.29 12.50
N THR A 58 4.75 9.35 11.67
CA THR A 58 6.02 10.03 12.01
C THR A 58 6.00 11.51 11.60
N HIS A 59 5.32 11.85 10.50
CA HIS A 59 5.29 13.22 9.96
C HIS A 59 4.04 14.00 10.38
N GLY A 60 2.95 13.32 10.76
CA GLY A 60 1.77 13.97 11.35
C GLY A 60 2.04 14.66 12.69
N ALA A 61 3.07 14.22 13.43
CA ALA A 61 3.44 14.81 14.72
C ALA A 61 4.15 16.19 14.60
N THR A 62 4.79 16.49 13.45
CA THR A 62 5.54 17.74 13.25
C THR A 62 4.74 18.83 12.53
N ALA A 63 3.70 18.48 11.78
CA ALA A 63 2.86 19.45 11.07
C ALA A 63 1.93 20.26 12.00
N THR A 64 1.55 19.71 13.16
CA THR A 64 0.66 20.39 14.13
C THR A 64 1.38 21.28 15.14
N ALA A 65 2.71 21.31 15.19
CA ALA A 65 3.46 22.13 16.15
C ALA A 65 3.73 23.57 15.68
N LYS A 66 3.28 23.96 14.48
CA LYS A 66 3.46 25.32 13.93
C LYS A 66 2.16 26.12 13.77
N ALA A 67 1.07 25.66 14.38
CA ALA A 67 -0.19 26.38 14.43
C ALA A 67 -0.66 26.56 15.88
N CYS A 68 0.07 27.39 16.64
CA CYS A 68 -0.42 28.13 17.81
C CYS A 68 0.50 29.33 18.07
#